data_AF-A0A0Q8MSR8-F1
#
_entry.id   AF-A0A0Q8MSR8-F1
#
_cell.length_a   1.000
_cell.length_b   1.000
_cell.length_c   1.000
_cell.angle_alpha   90.00
_cell.angle_beta   90.00
_cell.angle_gamma   90.00
#
_symmetry.space_group_name_H-M   'P 1'
#
loop_
_entity.id
_entity.type
_entity.pdbx_description
1 polymer ?
#
loop_
_entity_poly.entity_id
_entity_poly.type
_entity_poly.pdbx_seq_one_letter_code
_entity_poly.pdbx_strand_id
1 'polypeptide(L)' 'MTNGRADRAAEFQRRGVPSALMDDIERAHADQRLFVSTNESNTPMRDLLTALGYAPAGQVDRLDPGDPELFFVRLPAR' A
#
# COMPACT_ATOMS: atom_id res chain seq x y z
N MET A 1 -2.41 -2.01 26.69
CA MET A 1 -3.85 -2.09 26.32
C MET A 1 -3.89 -2.49 24.86
N THR A 2 -4.12 -3.77 24.56
CA THR A 2 -4.11 -4.27 23.19
C THR A 2 -5.33 -3.74 22.44
N ASN A 3 -5.05 -3.18 21.27
CA ASN A 3 -5.98 -2.42 20.46
C ASN A 3 -6.82 -3.41 19.65
N GLY A 4 -8.01 -3.80 20.13
CA GLY A 4 -8.85 -4.86 19.54
C GLY A 4 -9.26 -4.67 18.06
N ARG A 5 -8.85 -3.57 17.41
CA ARG A 5 -8.92 -3.39 15.95
C ARG A 5 -7.80 -4.09 15.19
N ALA A 6 -6.58 -4.12 15.72
CA ALA A 6 -5.44 -4.80 15.08
C ALA A 6 -5.65 -6.32 15.05
N ASP A 7 -6.19 -6.86 16.15
CA ASP A 7 -6.46 -8.29 16.31
C ASP A 7 -7.53 -8.78 15.31
N ARG A 8 -8.54 -7.95 15.01
CA ARG A 8 -9.55 -8.24 13.97
C ARG A 8 -9.01 -8.10 12.56
N ALA A 9 -8.11 -7.15 12.30
CA ALA A 9 -7.54 -6.98 10.97
C ALA A 9 -6.75 -8.23 10.55
N ALA A 10 -6.02 -8.85 11.48
CA ALA A 10 -5.28 -10.09 11.24
C ALA A 10 -6.20 -11.25 10.78
N GLU A 11 -7.40 -11.36 11.35
CA GLU A 11 -8.40 -12.38 11.01
C GLU A 11 -8.87 -12.28 9.54
N PHE A 12 -8.81 -11.09 8.95
CA PHE A 12 -9.25 -10.84 7.59
C PHE A 12 -8.11 -10.72 6.55
N GLN A 13 -6.86 -10.93 6.97
CA GLN A 13 -5.72 -10.97 6.05
C GLN A 13 -5.82 -12.16 5.09
N ARG A 14 -5.13 -12.05 3.94
CA ARG A 14 -5.06 -13.11 2.91
C ARG A 14 -6.43 -13.54 2.33
N ARG A 15 -7.47 -12.70 2.48
CA ARG A 15 -8.80 -12.89 1.90
C ARG A 15 -9.07 -12.01 0.67
N GLY A 16 -8.03 -11.40 0.10
CA GLY A 16 -8.15 -10.51 -1.07
C GLY A 16 -8.75 -9.13 -0.79
N VAL A 17 -9.09 -8.81 0.47
CA VAL A 17 -9.69 -7.50 0.83
C VAL A 17 -8.81 -6.32 0.40
N PRO A 18 -7.49 -6.30 0.67
CA PRO A 18 -6.64 -5.18 0.22
C PRO A 18 -6.63 -5.02 -1.30
N SER A 19 -6.54 -6.12 -2.05
CA SER A 19 -6.56 -6.10 -3.51
C SER A 19 -7.89 -5.56 -4.06
N ALA A 20 -9.01 -5.93 -3.46
CA ALA A 20 -10.33 -5.42 -3.87
C ALA A 20 -10.48 -3.91 -3.62
N LEU A 21 -9.94 -3.41 -2.51
CA LEU A 21 -9.94 -1.97 -2.23
C LEU A 21 -9.05 -1.20 -3.22
N MET A 22 -7.86 -1.72 -3.51
CA MET A 22 -6.95 -1.13 -4.47
C MET A 22 -7.54 -1.12 -5.89
N ASP A 23 -8.16 -2.22 -6.32
CA ASP A 23 -8.83 -2.30 -7.64
C ASP A 23 -9.94 -1.25 -7.79
N ASP A 24 -10.73 -1.00 -6.74
CA ASP A 24 -11.79 0.01 -6.80
C ASP A 24 -11.22 1.44 -6.93
N ILE A 25 -10.16 1.75 -6.17
CA ILE A 25 -9.44 3.03 -6.26
C ILE A 25 -8.83 3.19 -7.65
N GLU A 26 -8.16 2.16 -8.16
CA GLU A 26 -7.52 2.18 -9.48
C GLU A 26 -8.52 2.38 -10.60
N ARG A 27 -9.68 1.73 -10.53
CA ARG A 27 -10.77 1.93 -11.49
C ARG A 27 -11.35 3.34 -11.42
N ALA A 28 -11.53 3.89 -10.21
CA ALA A 28 -12.07 5.23 -10.02
C ALA A 28 -11.14 6.34 -10.54
N HIS A 29 -9.83 6.04 -10.66
CA HIS A 29 -8.79 7.00 -11.03
C HIS A 29 -7.91 6.48 -12.19
N ALA A 30 -8.50 5.71 -13.11
CA ALA A 30 -7.77 4.98 -14.15
C ALA A 30 -6.97 5.88 -15.12
N ASP A 31 -7.39 7.13 -15.28
CA ASP A 31 -6.77 8.16 -16.11
C ASP A 31 -5.76 9.03 -15.35
N GLN A 32 -5.55 8.76 -14.06
CA GLN A 32 -4.68 9.55 -13.19
C GLN A 32 -3.43 8.78 -12.79
N ARG A 33 -2.41 9.53 -12.38
CA ARG A 33 -1.25 8.98 -11.69
C ARG A 33 -1.60 8.76 -10.22
N LEU A 34 -1.39 7.54 -9.74
CA LEU A 34 -1.60 7.19 -8.33
C LEU A 34 -0.26 7.05 -7.61
N PHE A 35 -0.16 7.68 -6.44
CA PHE A 35 0.93 7.48 -5.51
C PHE A 35 0.40 6.83 -4.23
N VAL A 36 1.13 5.85 -3.73
CA VAL A 36 0.86 5.19 -2.46
C VAL A 36 2.19 5.10 -1.71
N SER A 37 2.16 5.30 -0.39
CA SER A 37 3.32 5.08 0.45
C SER A 37 3.04 4.00 1.50
N THR A 38 4.09 3.34 1.93
CA THR A 38 4.05 2.50 3.13
C THR A 38 5.42 2.45 3.80
N ASN A 39 5.45 2.33 5.12
CA ASN A 39 6.69 2.07 5.87
C ASN A 39 7.49 0.90 5.30
N GLU A 40 8.81 0.99 5.37
CA GLU A 40 9.74 -0.07 4.94
C GLU A 40 9.43 -1.41 5.62
N SER A 41 9.06 -1.40 6.90
CA SER A 41 8.73 -2.60 7.67
C SER A 41 7.44 -3.32 7.21
N ASN A 42 6.57 -2.66 6.44
CA ASN A 42 5.29 -3.20 6.01
C ASN A 42 5.42 -4.07 4.74
N THR A 43 6.11 -5.21 4.89
CA THR A 43 6.32 -6.19 3.81
C THR A 43 5.02 -6.59 3.10
N PRO A 44 3.89 -6.90 3.78
CA PRO A 44 2.67 -7.29 3.08
C PRO A 44 2.13 -6.23 2.12
N MET A 45 2.19 -4.95 2.48
CA MET A 45 1.75 -3.87 1.59
C MET A 45 2.72 -3.68 0.42
N ARG A 46 4.03 -3.77 0.68
CA ARG A 46 5.07 -3.69 -0.37
C ARG A 46 4.91 -4.81 -1.41
N ASP A 47 4.65 -6.03 -0.96
CA ASP A 47 4.42 -7.19 -1.85
C ASP A 47 3.13 -7.00 -2.67
N LEU A 48 2.05 -6.50 -2.04
CA LEU A 48 0.81 -6.18 -2.73
C LEU A 48 1.02 -5.13 -3.84
N LEU A 49 1.69 -4.02 -3.52
CA LEU A 49 1.96 -2.95 -4.49
C LEU A 49 2.79 -3.45 -5.67
N THR A 50 3.80 -4.28 -5.40
CA THR A 50 4.61 -4.93 -6.43
C THR A 50 3.76 -5.84 -7.31
N ALA A 51 2.88 -6.67 -6.71
CA ALA A 51 1.98 -7.55 -7.45
C ALA A 51 0.94 -6.79 -8.30
N LEU A 52 0.53 -5.60 -7.87
CA LEU A 52 -0.37 -4.71 -8.61
C LEU A 52 0.35 -3.82 -9.64
N GLY A 53 1.66 -3.98 -9.81
CA GLY A 53 2.44 -3.28 -10.84
C GLY A 53 2.79 -1.83 -10.49
N TYR A 54 2.74 -1.43 -9.22
CA TYR A 54 3.30 -0.15 -8.81
C TYR A 54 4.83 -0.20 -8.84
N ALA A 55 5.44 0.87 -9.35
CA ALA A 55 6.89 1.02 -9.39
C ALA A 55 7.40 1.85 -8.20
N PRO A 56 8.60 1.58 -7.65
CA PRO A 56 9.22 2.46 -6.66
C PRO A 56 9.39 3.88 -7.21
N ALA A 57 9.10 4.89 -6.38
CA ALA A 57 9.10 6.29 -6.77
C ALA A 57 9.92 7.21 -5.83
N GLY A 58 10.34 6.72 -4.67
CA GLY A 58 11.18 7.46 -3.74
C GLY A 58 11.02 7.01 -2.29
N GLN A 59 11.64 7.75 -1.39
CA GLN A 59 11.63 7.50 0.04
C GLN A 59 11.59 8.83 0.80
N VAL A 60 10.86 8.86 1.90
CA VAL A 60 10.88 9.97 2.86
C VAL A 60 11.33 9.43 4.21
N ASP A 61 12.48 9.91 4.65
CA ASP A 61 13.02 9.60 5.96
C ASP A 61 12.36 10.44 7.07
N ARG A 62 12.45 9.93 8.30
CA ARG A 62 12.09 10.64 9.54
C ARG A 62 10.61 10.99 9.71
N LEU A 63 9.71 10.25 9.06
CA LEU A 63 8.30 10.20 9.46
C LEU A 63 8.17 9.30 10.70
N ASP A 64 8.65 8.06 10.61
CA ASP A 64 8.81 7.15 11.74
C ASP A 64 10.30 6.85 12.00
N PRO A 65 10.79 6.95 13.26
CA PRO A 65 12.18 6.69 13.58
C PRO A 65 12.61 5.27 13.22
N GLY A 66 13.54 5.15 12.27
CA GLY A 66 14.11 3.87 11.84
C GLY A 66 13.21 3.04 10.91
N ASP A 67 12.10 3.61 10.43
CA ASP A 67 11.17 2.93 9.52
C ASP A 67 10.65 3.91 8.44
N PRO A 68 11.48 4.21 7.42
CA PRO A 68 11.16 5.24 6.44
C PRO A 68 9.92 4.89 5.62
N GLU A 69 9.25 5.90 5.09
CA GLU A 69 8.10 5.72 4.19
C GLU A 69 8.60 5.57 2.74
N LEU A 70 8.25 4.45 2.12
CA LEU A 70 8.58 4.11 0.74
C LEU A 70 7.42 4.51 -0.17
N PHE A 71 7.69 5.31 -1.18
CA PHE A 71 6.68 5.74 -2.16
C PHE A 71 6.71 4.86 -3.40
N PHE A 72 5.52 4.54 -3.88
CA PHE A 72 5.26 3.77 -5.09
C PHE A 72 4.31 4.55 -6.01
N VAL A 73 4.46 4.34 -7.32
CA VAL A 73 3.65 5.01 -8.35
C VAL A 73 3.05 4.01 -9.33
N ARG A 74 1.79 4.24 -9.69
CA ARG A 74 1.16 3.64 -10.86
C ARG A 74 0.81 4.75 -11.85
N LEU A 75 1.27 4.59 -13.09
CA LEU A 75 0.98 5.52 -14.18
C LEU A 75 -0.32 5.09 -14.87
N PRO A 76 -1.11 6.03 -15.40
CA PRO A 76 -2.27 5.68 -16.22
C PRO A 76 -1.82 4.93 -17.48
N ALA A 77 -2.70 4.06 -17.99
CA ALA A 77 -2.47 3.44 -19.30
C ALA A 77 -2.39 4.54 -20.37
N ARG A 78 -1.41 4.42 -21.28
CA ARG A 78 -1.25 5.36 -22.40
C ARG A 78 -2.36 5.23 -23.43
#